data_AF-A0A0Q9SKC5-F1
#
_entry.id   AF-A0A0Q9SKC5-F1
#
_cell.length_a   1.000
_cell.length_b   1.000
_cell.length_c   1.000
_cell.angle_alpha   90.00
_cell.angle_beta   90.00
_cell.angle_gamma   90.00
#
_symmetry.space_group_name_H-M   'P 1'
#
loop_
_entity.id
_entity.type
_entity.pdbx_description
1 polymer ?
#
loop_
_entity_poly.entity_id
_entity_poly.type
_entity_poly.pdbx_seq_one_letter_code
_entity_poly.pdbx_strand_id
1 'polypeptide(L)' 'MSNDDFIVTPKEDKSVTITIRIDKAIQEQLDELSKQSNRSRNELINMALSYALKNLKFIDSTNKN' A
#
# COMPACT_ATOMS: atom_id res chain seq x y z
N MET A 1 2.82 -8.14 -45.22
CA MET A 1 1.67 -7.72 -44.39
C MET A 1 2.14 -7.78 -42.95
N SER A 2 2.43 -6.63 -42.35
CA SER A 2 2.87 -6.55 -40.96
C SER A 2 1.62 -6.49 -40.08
N ASN A 3 1.36 -7.53 -39.28
CA ASN A 3 0.32 -7.50 -38.26
C ASN A 3 0.85 -6.74 -37.05
N ASP A 4 0.68 -5.42 -37.05
CA ASP A 4 0.78 -4.59 -35.85
C ASP A 4 -0.56 -4.66 -35.08
N ASP A 5 -0.92 -5.87 -34.66
CA ASP A 5 -2.18 -6.07 -33.94
C ASP A 5 -2.05 -5.53 -32.52
N PHE A 6 -2.89 -4.55 -32.17
CA PHE A 6 -3.02 -4.04 -30.82
C PHE A 6 -3.85 -5.00 -29.96
N ILE A 7 -3.17 -5.90 -29.26
CA ILE A 7 -3.80 -6.89 -28.37
C ILE A 7 -4.20 -6.21 -27.05
N VAL A 8 -5.50 -6.07 -26.82
CA VAL A 8 -6.06 -5.57 -25.56
C VAL A 8 -6.33 -6.75 -24.62
N THR A 9 -5.68 -6.77 -23.45
CA THR A 9 -5.96 -7.72 -22.38
C THR A 9 -7.02 -7.18 -21.41
N PRO A 10 -7.85 -8.05 -20.81
CA PRO A 10 -8.79 -7.63 -19.78
C PRO A 10 -8.07 -7.00 -18.59
N LYS A 11 -8.66 -5.93 -18.05
CA LYS A 11 -8.12 -5.23 -16.89
C LYS A 11 -8.20 -6.12 -15.65
N GLU A 12 -7.06 -6.41 -15.02
CA GLU A 12 -7.01 -7.02 -13.69
C GLU A 12 -7.09 -5.92 -12.63
N ASP A 13 -8.25 -5.73 -12.01
CA ASP A 13 -8.42 -4.80 -10.89
C ASP A 13 -7.77 -5.38 -9.61
N LYS A 14 -6.45 -5.21 -9.48
CA LYS A 14 -5.66 -5.66 -8.31
C LYS A 14 -5.67 -4.69 -7.13
N SER A 15 -6.23 -3.50 -7.31
CA SER A 15 -6.24 -2.44 -6.29
C SER A 15 -7.64 -2.22 -5.74
N VAL A 16 -7.76 -2.24 -4.41
CA VAL A 16 -8.99 -1.88 -3.70
C VAL A 16 -8.79 -0.51 -3.03
N THR A 17 -9.78 0.37 -3.16
CA THR A 17 -9.80 1.64 -2.42
C THR A 17 -10.37 1.42 -1.03
N ILE A 18 -9.63 1.83 -0.01
CA ILE A 18 -10.10 1.83 1.39
C ILE A 18 -10.16 3.27 1.90
N THR A 19 -11.10 3.56 2.79
CA THR A 19 -11.16 4.82 3.53
C THR A 19 -10.78 4.56 4.98
N ILE A 20 -9.71 5.21 5.46
CA ILE A 20 -9.22 5.08 6.83
C ILE A 20 -9.18 6.45 7.50
N ARG A 21 -9.45 6.49 8.80
CA ARG A 21 -9.24 7.68 9.64
C ARG A 21 -7.86 7.57 10.27
N ILE A 22 -7.05 8.61 10.12
CA ILE A 22 -5.71 8.71 10.70
C ILE A 22 -5.57 10.02 11.45
N ASP A 23 -4.67 10.05 12.42
CA ASP A 23 -4.33 11.29 13.12
C ASP A 23 -3.61 12.27 12.20
N LYS A 24 -3.83 13.56 12.46
CA LYS A 24 -3.23 14.65 11.68
C LYS A 24 -1.70 14.57 11.63
N ALA A 25 -1.07 14.17 12.74
CA ALA A 25 0.39 14.03 12.83
C ALA A 25 0.94 12.95 11.87
N ILE A 26 0.18 11.85 11.65
CA ILE A 26 0.58 10.79 10.71
C ILE A 26 0.47 11.31 9.28
N GLN A 27 -0.60 12.05 8.98
CA GLN A 27 -0.78 12.66 7.66
C GLN A 27 0.38 13.63 7.33
N GLU A 28 0.75 14.49 8.28
CA GLU A 28 1.85 15.45 8.11
C GLU A 28 3.19 14.75 7.84
N GLN A 29 3.49 13.67 8.57
CA GLN A 29 4.69 12.86 8.32
C GLN A 29 4.68 12.20 6.93
N LEU A 30 3.54 11.68 6.48
CA LEU A 30 3.40 11.11 5.13
C LEU A 30 3.57 12.18 4.04
N ASP A 31 3.07 13.39 4.27
CA ASP A 31 3.23 14.52 3.35
C ASP A 31 4.70 14.95 3.25
N GLU A 32 5.43 15.00 4.37
CA GLU A 32 6.88 15.29 4.40
C GLU A 32 7.69 14.21 3.71
N LEU A 33 7.44 12.94 4.02
CA LEU A 33 8.09 11.80 3.37
C LEU A 33 7.81 11.76 1.87
N SER A 34 6.60 12.12 1.44
CA SER A 34 6.24 12.21 0.03
C SER A 34 7.09 13.26 -0.70
N LYS A 35 7.28 14.44 -0.09
CA LYS A 35 8.14 15.50 -0.64
C LYS A 35 9.61 15.09 -0.71
N GLN A 36 10.12 14.39 0.32
CA GLN A 36 11.52 13.97 0.39
C GLN A 36 11.85 12.82 -0.56
N SER A 37 10.94 11.85 -0.70
CA SER A 37 11.16 10.62 -1.48
C SER A 37 10.73 10.73 -2.94
N ASN A 38 10.03 11.81 -3.32
CA ASN A 38 9.39 11.98 -4.62
C ASN A 38 8.42 10.83 -4.97
N ARG A 39 7.82 10.22 -3.94
CA ARG A 39 6.79 9.16 -4.07
C ARG A 39 5.43 9.67 -3.61
N SER A 40 4.37 9.07 -4.13
CA SER A 40 3.01 9.43 -3.69
C SER A 40 2.73 8.92 -2.27
N ARG A 41 1.82 9.58 -1.56
CA ARG A 41 1.37 9.14 -0.23
C ARG A 41 0.79 7.73 -0.26
N ASN A 42 0.02 7.40 -1.30
CA ASN A 42 -0.58 6.07 -1.45
C ASN A 42 0.51 4.99 -1.59
N GLU A 43 1.58 5.30 -2.31
CA GLU A 43 2.72 4.40 -2.45
C GLU A 43 3.44 4.19 -1.11
N LEU A 44 3.70 5.27 -0.38
CA LEU A 44 4.30 5.21 0.96
C LEU A 44 3.41 4.45 1.95
N ILE A 45 2.10 4.67 1.93
CA ILE A 45 1.13 3.94 2.75
C ILE A 45 1.17 2.44 2.41
N ASN A 46 1.18 2.08 1.13
CA ASN A 46 1.26 0.67 0.72
C ASN A 46 2.57 0.01 1.16
N MET A 47 3.70 0.72 1.05
CA MET A 47 4.99 0.23 1.53
C MET A 47 4.99 0.05 3.06
N ALA A 48 4.47 1.03 3.80
CA ALA A 48 4.38 0.99 5.25
C ALA A 48 3.47 -0.17 5.72
N LEU A 49 2.30 -0.34 5.09
CA LEU A 49 1.39 -1.45 5.38
C LEU A 49 2.02 -2.80 5.06
N SER A 50 2.67 -2.93 3.91
CA SER A 50 3.36 -4.16 3.52
C SER A 50 4.47 -4.51 4.51
N TYR A 51 5.25 -3.52 4.94
CA TYR A 51 6.28 -3.69 5.95
C TYR A 51 5.67 -4.10 7.31
N ALA A 52 4.62 -3.40 7.75
CA ALA A 52 3.96 -3.68 9.02
C ALA A 52 3.41 -5.12 9.04
N LEU A 53 2.70 -5.54 7.99
CA LEU A 53 2.16 -6.90 7.88
C LEU A 53 3.25 -7.98 7.84
N LYS A 54 4.37 -7.71 7.17
CA LYS A 54 5.50 -8.65 7.11
C LYS A 54 6.19 -8.84 8.47
N ASN A 55 6.24 -7.79 9.29
CA ASN A 55 6.93 -7.81 10.58
C ASN A 55 5.98 -8.01 11.77
N LEU A 56 4.68 -8.06 11.53
CA LEU A 56 3.68 -8.28 12.56
C LEU A 56 3.86 -9.69 13.14
N LYS A 57 4.07 -9.76 14.45
CA LYS A 57 4.03 -11.01 15.20
C LYS A 57 2.72 -11.05 15.96
N PHE A 58 1.87 -12.01 15.62
CA PHE A 58 0.67 -12.28 16.38
C PHE A 58 1.04 -13.20 17.54
N ILE A 59 0.92 -12.71 18.77
CA ILE A 59 1.04 -13.55 19.96
C ILE A 59 -0.37 -14.03 20.29
N ASP A 60 -0.67 -15.28 19.93
CA ASP A 60 -1.92 -15.89 20.36
C ASP A 60 -1.83 -16.15 21.87
N SER A 61 -2.84 -15.72 22.62
CA SER A 61 -2.86 -15.82 24.09
C SER A 61 -3.27 -17.22 24.57
N THR A 62 -3.23 -18.21 23.68
CA THR A 62 -3.70 -19.59 23.90
C THR A 62 -2.68 -20.51 24.57
N ASN A 63 -1.51 -20.01 24.99
CA ASN A 63 -0.68 -20.68 25.99
C ASN A 63 -0.78 -19.96 27.35
N LYS A 64 -1.94 -20.10 27.99
CA LYS A 64 -2.04 -20.01 29.45
C LYS A 64 -2.03 -21.44 29.99
N ASN A 65 -0.87 -21.80 30.55
CA ASN A 65 -0.54 -22.94 31.42
C ASN A 65 -0.52 -24.35 30.79
#